data_AF-A0A1T5EP88-F1
#
_entry.id   AF-A0A1T5EP88-F1
#
_cell.length_a   1.000
_cell.length_b   1.000
_cell.length_c   1.000
_cell.angle_alpha   90.00
_cell.angle_beta   90.00
_cell.angle_gamma   90.00
#
_symmetry.space_group_name_H-M   'P 1'
#
loop_
_entity.id
_entity.type
_entity.pdbx_description
1 polymer ?
#
loop_
_entity_poly.entity_id
_entity_poly.type
_entity_poly.pdbx_seq_one_letter_code
_entity_poly.pdbx_strand_id
1 'polypeptide(L)'
;MNHIDRLIVFYFSGTGNSRRIALWLSELALENNIPCCSYDIATTDISTVQPIDNSATIVLISPVHGFNFPEITLNFIRNLPKGKNRIVLMNTRAGIKLSKFIIPGLTGIAFMLAAAILKSKGYTIAGQIPFDMPSNWISIHPALRSRHIEFILTKNHDKVITHFERLNAGETDFASNKDIVQDILISPVALAYYFIGRYFFAKSYYASDQCIHCDLCIKECPVKAIEKVEGRPYWTFRCENCMRCMNNCPTNAIETTHGLWIIILLLTPVVCSLLYYGILPTSLHHGLAHFILFNFIFLALITLLYRIQQMALKNKICSKIISWMSLTHYKFWGRYKCK
;
A
#
# COMPACT_ATOMS: atom_id res chain seq x y z
N MET A 1 4.09 -17.81 -34.26
CA MET A 1 4.75 -16.65 -33.61
C MET A 1 3.91 -16.29 -32.39
N ASN A 2 4.47 -16.37 -31.18
CA ASN A 2 3.72 -16.30 -29.91
C ASN A 2 3.34 -14.86 -29.55
N HIS A 3 2.56 -14.18 -30.39
CA HIS A 3 1.98 -12.88 -30.07
C HIS A 3 0.89 -13.03 -29.00
N ILE A 4 0.51 -11.92 -28.36
CA ILE A 4 -0.57 -11.95 -27.37
C ILE A 4 -1.89 -12.02 -28.12
N ASP A 5 -2.56 -13.17 -28.06
CA ASP A 5 -3.87 -13.36 -28.73
C ASP A 5 -5.01 -12.66 -27.99
N ARG A 6 -4.92 -12.58 -26.65
CA ARG A 6 -5.90 -11.92 -25.77
C ARG A 6 -5.23 -11.50 -24.46
N LEU A 7 -5.64 -10.33 -23.96
CA LEU A 7 -5.16 -9.78 -22.69
C LEU A 7 -6.28 -9.70 -21.65
N ILE A 8 -6.02 -10.21 -20.44
CA ILE A 8 -6.90 -10.02 -19.29
C ILE A 8 -6.09 -9.35 -18.19
N VAL A 9 -6.45 -8.11 -17.86
CA VAL A 9 -5.77 -7.30 -16.84
C VAL A 9 -6.61 -7.31 -15.57
N PHE A 10 -6.03 -7.79 -14.47
CA PHE A 10 -6.58 -7.59 -13.13
C PHE A 10 -5.70 -6.60 -12.40
N TYR A 11 -6.31 -5.59 -11.78
CA TYR A 11 -5.55 -4.61 -11.01
C TYR A 11 -6.19 -4.28 -9.67
N PHE A 12 -5.36 -3.93 -8.69
CA PHE A 12 -5.77 -3.22 -7.49
C PHE A 12 -5.07 -1.86 -7.47
N SER A 13 -5.77 -0.80 -7.07
CA SER A 13 -5.18 0.53 -6.99
C SER A 13 -5.74 1.32 -5.82
N GLY A 14 -4.88 1.89 -4.98
CA GLY A 14 -5.32 2.79 -3.91
C GLY A 14 -5.54 4.21 -4.41
N THR A 15 -4.49 4.79 -5.00
CA THR A 15 -4.44 6.20 -5.43
C THR A 15 -4.39 6.38 -6.95
N GLY A 16 -4.64 5.33 -7.73
CA GLY A 16 -4.68 5.40 -9.20
C GLY A 16 -3.41 4.93 -9.93
N ASN A 17 -2.27 4.75 -9.27
CA ASN A 17 -1.00 4.37 -9.93
C ASN A 17 -1.11 3.07 -10.75
N SER A 18 -1.55 1.97 -10.13
CA SER A 18 -1.67 0.68 -10.82
C SER A 18 -2.79 0.68 -11.85
N ARG A 19 -3.89 1.41 -11.57
CA ARG A 19 -4.97 1.64 -12.54
C ARG A 19 -4.43 2.33 -13.79
N ARG A 20 -3.51 3.29 -13.65
CA ARG A 20 -2.93 3.99 -14.78
C ARG A 20 -2.11 3.07 -15.69
N ILE A 21 -1.30 2.18 -15.11
CA ILE A 21 -0.59 1.15 -15.88
C ILE A 21 -1.57 0.23 -16.60
N ALA A 22 -2.65 -0.20 -15.92
CA ALA A 22 -3.69 -1.03 -16.52
C ALA A 22 -4.38 -0.35 -17.73
N LEU A 23 -4.63 0.96 -17.63
CA LEU A 23 -5.21 1.76 -18.71
C LEU A 23 -4.26 1.84 -19.91
N TRP A 24 -2.99 2.19 -19.68
CA TRP A 24 -1.99 2.27 -20.76
C TRP A 24 -1.80 0.93 -21.48
N LEU A 25 -1.81 -0.19 -20.75
CA LEU A 25 -1.78 -1.52 -21.39
C LEU A 25 -3.03 -1.83 -22.20
N SER A 26 -4.19 -1.36 -21.74
CA SER A 26 -5.46 -1.56 -22.46
C SER A 26 -5.50 -0.73 -23.74
N GLU A 27 -4.97 0.48 -23.71
CA GLU A 27 -4.80 1.35 -24.88
C GLU A 27 -3.86 0.71 -25.90
N LEU A 28 -2.68 0.25 -25.48
CA LEU A 28 -1.73 -0.44 -26.36
C LEU A 28 -2.28 -1.74 -26.96
N ALA A 29 -3.04 -2.51 -26.17
CA ALA A 29 -3.70 -3.71 -26.66
C ALA A 29 -4.72 -3.35 -27.77
N LEU A 30 -5.53 -2.31 -27.56
CA LEU A 30 -6.48 -1.82 -28.57
C LEU A 30 -5.78 -1.37 -29.85
N GLU A 31 -4.70 -0.59 -29.74
CA GLU A 31 -3.89 -0.12 -30.88
C GLU A 31 -3.29 -1.28 -31.70
N ASN A 32 -3.02 -2.41 -31.05
CA ASN A 32 -2.48 -3.61 -31.69
C ASN A 32 -3.58 -4.64 -32.06
N ASN A 33 -4.86 -4.27 -32.00
CA ASN A 33 -6.01 -5.14 -32.27
C ASN A 33 -6.07 -6.40 -31.38
N ILE A 34 -5.57 -6.31 -30.15
CA ILE A 34 -5.58 -7.39 -29.15
C ILE A 34 -6.81 -7.22 -28.26
N PRO A 35 -7.74 -8.19 -28.23
CA PRO A 35 -8.87 -8.15 -27.31
C PRO A 35 -8.39 -8.03 -25.86
N CYS A 36 -8.83 -6.98 -25.17
CA CYS A 36 -8.41 -6.69 -23.80
C CYS A 36 -9.62 -6.48 -22.88
N CYS A 37 -9.60 -7.13 -21.71
CA CYS A 37 -10.53 -6.86 -20.62
C CYS A 37 -9.75 -6.45 -19.37
N SER A 38 -10.22 -5.42 -18.66
CA SER A 38 -9.56 -4.88 -17.46
C SER A 38 -10.52 -4.83 -16.27
N TYR A 39 -10.10 -5.38 -15.14
CA TYR A 39 -10.94 -5.58 -13.95
C TYR A 39 -10.27 -5.02 -12.68
N ASP A 40 -10.97 -4.17 -11.93
CA ASP A 40 -10.55 -3.77 -10.58
C ASP A 40 -10.92 -4.87 -9.57
N ILE A 41 -9.93 -5.54 -9.01
CA ILE A 41 -10.14 -6.67 -8.08
C ILE A 41 -10.79 -6.23 -6.76
N ALA A 42 -10.83 -4.92 -6.46
CA ALA A 42 -11.57 -4.42 -5.31
C ALA A 42 -13.09 -4.54 -5.47
N THR A 43 -13.58 -4.61 -6.70
CA THR A 43 -15.02 -4.65 -7.02
C THR A 43 -15.43 -5.89 -7.80
N THR A 44 -14.47 -6.66 -8.31
CA THR A 44 -14.71 -7.85 -9.13
C THR A 44 -14.58 -9.12 -8.31
N ASP A 45 -15.63 -9.94 -8.32
CA ASP A 45 -15.54 -11.34 -7.89
C ASP A 45 -14.93 -12.18 -9.03
N ILE A 46 -13.92 -13.01 -8.72
CA ILE A 46 -13.30 -13.87 -9.73
C ILE A 46 -14.27 -14.88 -10.34
N SER A 47 -15.31 -15.27 -9.60
CA SER A 47 -16.33 -16.20 -10.07
C SER A 47 -17.11 -15.65 -11.28
N THR A 48 -17.25 -14.33 -11.40
CA THR A 48 -17.98 -13.67 -12.50
C THR A 48 -17.14 -13.50 -13.77
N VAL A 49 -15.83 -13.73 -13.69
CA VAL A 49 -14.88 -13.63 -14.81
C VAL A 49 -14.54 -15.02 -15.39
N GLN A 50 -15.11 -16.09 -14.82
CA GLN A 50 -14.92 -17.45 -15.31
C GLN A 50 -15.92 -17.83 -16.42
N PRO A 51 -15.54 -18.71 -17.36
CA PRO A 51 -14.22 -19.32 -17.52
C PRO A 51 -13.18 -18.35 -18.09
N ILE A 52 -11.95 -18.44 -17.59
CA ILE A 52 -10.83 -17.69 -18.16
C ILE A 52 -10.34 -18.46 -19.38
N ASP A 53 -10.30 -17.80 -20.54
CA ASP A 53 -9.77 -18.39 -21.76
C ASP A 53 -8.32 -18.85 -21.57
N ASN A 54 -8.03 -20.12 -21.86
CA ASN A 54 -6.70 -20.73 -21.70
C ASN A 54 -5.61 -20.10 -22.59
N SER A 55 -6.00 -19.46 -23.69
CA SER A 55 -5.09 -18.75 -24.61
C SER A 55 -4.74 -17.33 -24.13
N ALA A 56 -5.51 -16.77 -23.19
CA ALA A 56 -5.31 -15.41 -22.75
C ALA A 56 -4.02 -15.27 -21.92
N THR A 57 -3.29 -14.17 -22.15
CA THR A 57 -2.25 -13.69 -21.25
C THR A 57 -2.91 -12.89 -20.14
N ILE A 58 -2.64 -13.27 -18.89
CA ILE A 58 -3.19 -12.61 -17.70
C ILE A 58 -2.13 -11.66 -17.14
N VAL A 59 -2.50 -10.41 -16.90
CA VAL A 59 -1.64 -9.40 -16.27
C VAL A 59 -2.21 -9.06 -14.91
N LEU A 60 -1.40 -9.19 -13.86
CA LEU A 60 -1.76 -8.82 -12.49
C LEU A 60 -0.98 -7.56 -12.08
N ILE A 61 -1.69 -6.48 -11.76
CA ILE A 61 -1.09 -5.18 -11.45
C ILE A 61 -1.51 -4.72 -10.07
N SER A 62 -0.57 -4.48 -9.16
CA SER A 62 -0.92 -4.02 -7.81
C SER A 62 0.15 -3.12 -7.21
N PRO A 63 -0.19 -2.19 -6.30
CA PRO A 63 0.82 -1.50 -5.51
C PRO A 63 1.59 -2.46 -4.62
N VAL A 64 2.79 -2.03 -4.22
CA VAL A 64 3.58 -2.65 -3.16
C VAL A 64 3.27 -1.94 -1.84
N HIS A 65 2.79 -2.67 -0.83
CA HIS A 65 2.61 -2.18 0.54
C HIS A 65 3.58 -2.92 1.46
N GLY A 66 4.52 -2.18 2.07
CA GLY A 66 5.58 -2.76 2.90
C GLY A 66 6.36 -3.87 2.20
N PHE A 67 6.80 -3.61 0.97
CA PHE A 67 7.64 -4.53 0.19
C PHE A 67 6.99 -5.90 -0.11
N ASN A 68 5.66 -5.94 -0.16
CA ASN A 68 4.88 -7.08 -0.62
C ASN A 68 3.63 -6.58 -1.40
N PHE A 69 2.95 -7.46 -2.13
CA PHE A 69 1.58 -7.17 -2.55
C PHE A 69 0.66 -7.11 -1.33
N PRO A 70 -0.35 -6.22 -1.32
CA PRO A 70 -1.34 -6.15 -0.26
C PRO A 70 -2.18 -7.42 -0.20
N GLU A 71 -2.79 -7.65 0.95
CA GLU A 71 -3.49 -8.90 1.21
C GLU A 71 -4.74 -9.08 0.33
N ILE A 72 -5.36 -7.98 -0.12
CA ILE A 72 -6.42 -8.03 -1.14
C ILE A 72 -5.94 -8.69 -2.44
N THR A 73 -4.74 -8.34 -2.90
CA THR A 73 -4.13 -8.89 -4.13
C THR A 73 -3.66 -10.32 -3.90
N LEU A 74 -3.02 -10.61 -2.76
CA LEU A 74 -2.59 -11.97 -2.44
C LEU A 74 -3.78 -12.92 -2.31
N ASN A 75 -4.88 -12.49 -1.69
CA ASN A 75 -6.11 -13.28 -1.61
C ASN A 75 -6.75 -13.50 -2.98
N PHE A 76 -6.76 -12.50 -3.84
CA PHE A 76 -7.17 -12.67 -5.23
C PHE A 76 -6.32 -13.75 -5.94
N ILE A 77 -4.99 -13.67 -5.81
CA ILE A 77 -4.06 -14.66 -6.40
C ILE A 77 -4.30 -16.07 -5.84
N ARG A 78 -4.53 -16.20 -4.53
CA ARG A 78 -4.86 -17.48 -3.88
C ARG A 78 -6.20 -18.03 -4.35
N ASN A 79 -7.15 -17.19 -4.71
CA ASN A 79 -8.48 -17.58 -5.17
C ASN A 79 -8.58 -17.76 -6.69
N LEU A 80 -7.55 -17.40 -7.46
CA LEU A 80 -7.49 -17.75 -8.88
C LEU A 80 -7.58 -19.27 -9.05
N PRO A 81 -8.36 -19.78 -10.03
CA PRO A 81 -8.46 -21.21 -10.29
C PRO A 81 -7.10 -21.78 -10.72
N LYS A 82 -7.01 -23.11 -10.85
CA LYS A 82 -5.86 -23.70 -11.54
C LYS A 82 -5.96 -23.37 -13.03
N GLY A 83 -4.83 -23.11 -13.67
CA GLY A 83 -4.79 -22.73 -15.08
C GLY A 83 -3.41 -22.92 -15.66
N LYS A 84 -3.30 -22.86 -16.99
CA LYS A 84 -2.03 -22.98 -17.72
C LYS A 84 -1.62 -21.69 -18.44
N ASN A 85 -2.37 -20.61 -18.21
CA ASN A 85 -2.15 -19.31 -18.84
C ASN A 85 -0.74 -18.77 -18.56
N ARG A 86 -0.28 -17.91 -19.47
CA ARG A 86 0.85 -17.02 -19.24
C ARG A 86 0.42 -15.91 -18.28
N ILE A 87 1.21 -15.67 -17.23
CA ILE A 87 1.00 -14.58 -16.28
C ILE A 87 2.15 -13.58 -16.37
N VAL A 88 1.82 -12.29 -16.44
CA VAL A 88 2.76 -11.20 -16.20
C VAL A 88 2.40 -10.53 -14.88
N LEU A 89 3.36 -10.49 -13.96
CA LEU A 89 3.22 -9.78 -12.70
C LEU A 89 3.79 -8.37 -12.85
N MET A 90 3.00 -7.37 -12.52
CA MET A 90 3.43 -5.98 -12.50
C MET A 90 3.15 -5.37 -11.14
N ASN A 91 4.06 -4.52 -10.68
CA ASN A 91 3.82 -3.77 -9.46
C ASN A 91 4.03 -2.28 -9.67
N THR A 92 3.45 -1.48 -8.78
CA THR A 92 3.81 -0.07 -8.67
C THR A 92 4.46 0.16 -7.32
N ARG A 93 5.68 0.69 -7.34
CA ARG A 93 6.49 1.01 -6.17
C ARG A 93 6.83 2.49 -6.13
N ALA A 94 7.21 2.99 -4.95
CA ALA A 94 7.42 4.41 -4.69
C ALA A 94 8.65 4.95 -5.43
N GLY A 95 8.43 5.65 -6.54
CA GLY A 95 9.45 6.41 -7.26
C GLY A 95 9.54 7.86 -6.79
N ILE A 96 10.76 8.35 -6.64
CA ILE A 96 11.05 9.75 -6.29
C ILE A 96 11.98 10.35 -7.35
N LYS A 97 11.62 11.52 -7.88
CA LYS A 97 12.51 12.23 -8.81
C LYS A 97 13.65 12.91 -8.05
N LEU A 98 14.88 12.56 -8.42
CA LEU A 98 16.09 13.27 -8.01
C LEU A 98 16.83 13.78 -9.26
N SER A 99 16.78 15.10 -9.47
CA SER A 99 17.32 15.74 -10.68
C SER A 99 16.76 15.14 -11.98
N LYS A 100 17.57 14.42 -12.77
CA LYS A 100 17.19 13.77 -14.04
C LYS A 100 16.82 12.29 -13.88
N PHE A 101 16.92 11.73 -12.67
CA PHE A 101 16.71 10.30 -12.41
C PHE A 101 15.48 10.07 -11.53
N ILE A 102 14.92 8.86 -11.63
CA ILE A 102 13.91 8.35 -10.70
C ILE A 102 14.64 7.39 -9.77
N ILE A 103 14.70 7.72 -8.48
CA ILE A 103 15.13 6.78 -7.46
C ILE A 103 14.05 5.70 -7.37
N PRO A 104 14.41 4.44 -7.64
CA PRO A 104 13.45 3.35 -7.66
C PRO A 104 12.96 3.03 -6.26
N GLY A 105 11.72 2.55 -6.18
CA GLY A 105 11.22 1.91 -4.98
C GLY A 105 11.76 0.48 -4.85
N LEU A 106 11.31 -0.23 -3.82
CA LEU A 106 11.64 -1.64 -3.62
C LEU A 106 10.40 -2.51 -3.83
N THR A 107 10.60 -3.68 -4.44
CA THR A 107 9.56 -4.67 -4.65
C THR A 107 9.44 -5.60 -3.45
N GLY A 108 10.58 -6.02 -2.89
CA GLY A 108 10.68 -7.01 -1.84
C GLY A 108 10.17 -8.38 -2.29
N ILE A 109 9.33 -9.00 -1.45
CA ILE A 109 8.89 -10.38 -1.67
C ILE A 109 7.67 -10.50 -2.59
N ALA A 110 7.11 -9.39 -3.08
CA ALA A 110 5.84 -9.37 -3.82
C ALA A 110 5.81 -10.34 -5.01
N PHE A 111 6.80 -10.23 -5.90
CA PHE A 111 6.88 -11.10 -7.09
C PHE A 111 7.26 -12.53 -6.75
N MET A 112 8.17 -12.74 -5.79
CA MET A 112 8.59 -14.09 -5.37
C MET A 112 7.40 -14.88 -4.81
N LEU A 113 6.64 -14.28 -3.89
CA LEU A 113 5.49 -14.91 -3.25
C LEU A 113 4.36 -15.15 -4.26
N ALA A 114 3.99 -14.15 -5.05
CA ALA A 114 2.93 -14.27 -6.05
C ALA A 114 3.28 -15.34 -7.11
N ALA A 115 4.52 -15.33 -7.62
CA ALA A 115 4.96 -16.31 -8.60
C ALA A 115 4.95 -17.74 -8.04
N ALA A 116 5.36 -17.93 -6.78
CA ALA A 116 5.31 -19.24 -6.13
C ALA A 116 3.88 -19.79 -6.03
N ILE A 117 2.91 -18.95 -5.59
CA ILE A 117 1.50 -19.34 -5.49
C ILE A 117 0.90 -19.66 -6.88
N LEU A 118 1.24 -18.87 -7.90
CA LEU A 118 0.72 -19.08 -9.24
C LEU A 118 1.32 -20.31 -9.92
N LYS A 119 2.63 -20.54 -9.75
CA LYS A 119 3.29 -21.75 -10.28
C LYS A 119 2.72 -23.02 -9.66
N SER A 120 2.41 -23.03 -8.36
CA SER A 120 1.78 -24.18 -7.71
C SER A 120 0.35 -24.46 -8.21
N LYS A 121 -0.29 -23.48 -8.85
CA LYS A 121 -1.59 -23.60 -9.53
C LYS A 121 -1.49 -23.99 -11.02
N GLY A 122 -0.28 -24.15 -11.56
CA GLY A 122 -0.02 -24.57 -12.95
C GLY A 122 0.27 -23.45 -13.94
N TYR A 123 0.26 -22.19 -13.50
CA TYR A 123 0.48 -21.04 -14.39
C TYR A 123 1.96 -20.89 -14.80
N THR A 124 2.19 -20.33 -15.98
CA THR A 124 3.54 -19.99 -16.46
C THR A 124 3.80 -18.51 -16.25
N ILE A 125 4.81 -18.15 -15.44
CA ILE A 125 5.20 -16.75 -15.27
C ILE A 125 6.03 -16.31 -16.48
N ALA A 126 5.48 -15.39 -17.27
CA ALA A 126 6.11 -14.81 -18.46
C ALA A 126 6.79 -13.47 -18.19
N GLY A 127 6.48 -12.81 -17.07
CA GLY A 127 7.19 -11.59 -16.70
C GLY A 127 6.95 -11.09 -15.28
N GLN A 128 7.89 -10.26 -14.82
CA GLN A 128 7.91 -9.59 -13.52
C GLN A 128 8.49 -8.18 -13.71
N ILE A 129 7.62 -7.17 -13.71
CA ILE A 129 7.96 -5.83 -14.18
C ILE A 129 7.59 -4.79 -13.11
N PRO A 130 8.58 -4.14 -12.49
CA PRO A 130 8.31 -3.08 -11.53
C PRO A 130 8.20 -1.70 -12.19
N PHE A 131 7.16 -0.94 -11.83
CA PHE A 131 6.98 0.45 -12.24
C PHE A 131 7.18 1.41 -11.07
N ASP A 132 8.11 2.35 -11.22
CA ASP A 132 8.44 3.37 -10.21
C ASP A 132 7.47 4.55 -10.34
N MET A 133 6.29 4.43 -9.73
CA MET A 133 5.22 5.41 -9.81
C MET A 133 5.34 6.48 -8.71
N PRO A 134 4.72 7.66 -8.83
CA PRO A 134 4.88 8.73 -7.84
C PRO A 134 4.54 8.24 -6.43
N SER A 135 5.49 8.45 -5.50
CA SER A 135 5.30 8.03 -4.12
C SER A 135 4.07 8.69 -3.49
N ASN A 136 3.25 7.88 -2.82
CA ASN A 136 1.91 8.23 -2.38
C ASN A 136 1.61 7.82 -0.93
N TRP A 137 2.61 7.37 -0.17
CA TRP A 137 2.42 6.97 1.23
C TRP A 137 2.35 8.18 2.16
N ILE A 138 1.28 8.93 2.01
CA ILE A 138 1.11 10.25 2.63
C ILE A 138 0.97 10.20 4.15
N SER A 139 0.91 9.03 4.79
CA SER A 139 1.01 8.97 6.25
C SER A 139 2.43 9.18 6.77
N ILE A 140 3.45 9.02 5.90
CA ILE A 140 4.87 9.06 6.31
C ILE A 140 5.60 10.24 5.66
N HIS A 141 5.29 10.56 4.41
CA HIS A 141 5.97 11.64 3.69
C HIS A 141 4.98 12.48 2.87
N PRO A 142 5.31 13.74 2.51
CA PRO A 142 4.44 14.58 1.70
C PRO A 142 4.29 14.07 0.27
N ALA A 143 3.22 14.47 -0.40
CA ALA A 143 3.00 14.25 -1.82
C ALA A 143 4.06 14.98 -2.67
N LEU A 144 4.42 14.39 -3.81
CA LEU A 144 5.37 15.00 -4.74
C LEU A 144 4.76 16.21 -5.45
N ARG A 145 5.61 17.15 -5.87
CA ARG A 145 5.19 18.29 -6.70
C ARG A 145 4.71 17.83 -8.08
N SER A 146 3.75 18.55 -8.67
CA SER A 146 3.14 18.21 -9.97
C SER A 146 4.16 17.95 -11.09
N ARG A 147 5.17 18.81 -11.22
CA ARG A 147 6.26 18.63 -12.21
C ARG A 147 7.07 17.34 -12.03
N HIS A 148 7.17 16.83 -10.80
CA HIS A 148 7.87 15.58 -10.51
C HIS A 148 6.96 14.39 -10.80
N ILE A 149 5.68 14.51 -10.46
CA ILE A 149 4.64 13.52 -10.79
C ILE A 149 4.59 13.32 -12.31
N GLU A 150 4.45 14.39 -13.08
CA GLU A 150 4.35 14.35 -14.54
C GLU A 150 5.58 13.68 -15.16
N PHE A 151 6.79 14.08 -14.76
CA PHE A 151 8.03 13.45 -15.22
C PHE A 151 8.06 11.93 -14.96
N ILE A 152 7.64 11.50 -13.76
CA ILE A 152 7.59 10.07 -13.41
C ILE A 152 6.55 9.36 -14.26
N LEU A 153 5.38 9.96 -14.48
CA LEU A 153 4.31 9.37 -15.30
C LEU A 153 4.75 9.21 -16.76
N THR A 154 5.36 10.24 -17.37
CA THR A 154 5.88 10.15 -18.74
C THR A 154 6.91 9.03 -18.87
N LYS A 155 7.86 8.94 -17.94
CA LYS A 155 8.89 7.89 -17.99
C LYS A 155 8.35 6.48 -17.78
N ASN A 156 7.30 6.31 -16.98
CA ASN A 156 6.67 4.99 -16.84
C ASN A 156 5.76 4.65 -18.01
N HIS A 157 5.15 5.64 -18.67
CA HIS A 157 4.42 5.43 -19.92
C HIS A 157 5.36 4.86 -20.99
N ASP A 158 6.52 5.48 -21.20
CA ASP A 158 7.55 4.98 -22.14
C ASP A 158 7.97 3.53 -21.81
N LYS A 159 8.16 3.22 -20.52
CA LYS A 159 8.47 1.86 -20.06
C LYS A 159 7.35 0.87 -20.35
N VAL A 160 6.08 1.25 -20.15
CA VAL A 160 4.94 0.38 -20.43
C VAL A 160 4.93 -0.02 -21.90
N ILE A 161 5.18 0.92 -22.82
CA ILE A 161 5.30 0.65 -24.26
C ILE A 161 6.39 -0.39 -24.51
N THR A 162 7.61 -0.14 -24.04
CA THR A 162 8.75 -1.06 -24.23
C THR A 162 8.47 -2.47 -23.70
N HIS A 163 7.89 -2.58 -22.51
CA HIS A 163 7.57 -3.88 -21.91
C HIS A 163 6.41 -4.58 -22.64
N PHE A 164 5.40 -3.84 -23.09
CA PHE A 164 4.30 -4.38 -23.88
C PHE A 164 4.80 -4.95 -25.21
N GLU A 165 5.63 -4.21 -25.95
CA GLU A 165 6.19 -4.64 -27.24
C GLU A 165 6.96 -5.95 -27.12
N ARG A 166 7.81 -6.09 -26.09
CA ARG A 166 8.54 -7.34 -25.83
C ARG A 166 7.62 -8.51 -25.55
N LEU A 167 6.61 -8.31 -24.69
CA LEU A 167 5.62 -9.33 -24.38
C LEU A 167 4.80 -9.72 -25.62
N ASN A 168 4.46 -8.74 -26.46
CA ASN A 168 3.73 -8.97 -27.72
C ASN A 168 4.58 -9.65 -28.80
N ALA A 169 5.90 -9.49 -28.77
CA ALA A 169 6.81 -10.28 -29.59
C ALA A 169 6.91 -11.76 -29.12
N GLY A 170 6.27 -12.09 -27.99
CA GLY A 170 6.26 -13.41 -27.40
C GLY A 170 7.38 -13.70 -26.43
N GLU A 171 8.24 -12.71 -26.16
CA GLU A 171 9.36 -12.81 -25.23
C GLU A 171 8.88 -12.91 -23.76
N THR A 172 9.81 -13.28 -22.89
CA THR A 172 9.64 -13.14 -21.43
C THR A 172 10.30 -11.86 -20.94
N ASP A 173 9.72 -11.20 -19.95
CA ASP A 173 10.27 -9.96 -19.40
C ASP A 173 10.39 -9.97 -17.87
N PHE A 174 11.60 -10.24 -17.38
CA PHE A 174 11.94 -10.25 -15.95
C PHE A 174 12.77 -9.01 -15.57
N ALA A 175 12.26 -7.82 -15.89
CA ALA A 175 12.88 -6.54 -15.55
C ALA A 175 13.22 -6.39 -14.05
N SER A 176 12.54 -7.12 -13.16
CA SER A 176 12.84 -7.14 -11.72
C SER A 176 14.13 -7.88 -11.33
N ASN A 177 14.73 -8.70 -12.20
CA ASN A 177 15.90 -9.51 -11.83
C ASN A 177 17.10 -8.68 -11.34
N LYS A 178 17.24 -7.45 -11.83
CA LYS A 178 18.27 -6.51 -11.38
C LYS A 178 18.12 -6.10 -9.91
N ASP A 179 16.92 -6.25 -9.34
CA ASP A 179 16.58 -5.86 -7.97
C ASP A 179 16.57 -7.09 -7.02
N ILE A 180 16.98 -8.28 -7.47
CA ILE A 180 16.80 -9.50 -6.66
C ILE A 180 17.58 -9.47 -5.32
N VAL A 181 18.79 -8.91 -5.32
CA VAL A 181 19.64 -8.86 -4.12
C VAL A 181 19.01 -7.98 -3.05
N GLN A 182 18.65 -6.74 -3.40
CA GLN A 182 18.01 -5.80 -2.48
C GLN A 182 16.60 -6.28 -2.05
N ASP A 183 15.86 -6.95 -2.93
CA ASP A 183 14.55 -7.53 -2.61
C ASP A 183 14.65 -8.69 -1.59
N ILE A 184 15.72 -9.49 -1.65
CA ILE A 184 16.01 -10.52 -0.63
C ILE A 184 16.42 -9.86 0.69
N LEU A 185 17.31 -8.86 0.64
CA LEU A 185 17.80 -8.17 1.84
C LEU A 185 16.67 -7.47 2.62
N ILE A 186 15.67 -6.93 1.92
CA ILE A 186 14.53 -6.25 2.57
C ILE A 186 13.43 -7.23 3.03
N SER A 187 13.54 -8.53 2.71
CA SER A 187 12.50 -9.52 3.02
C SER A 187 12.13 -9.63 4.51
N PRO A 188 13.05 -9.52 5.51
CA PRO A 188 12.65 -9.53 6.91
C PRO A 188 11.76 -8.33 7.27
N VAL A 189 12.03 -7.17 6.69
CA VAL A 189 11.21 -5.96 6.88
C VAL A 189 9.84 -6.14 6.21
N ALA A 190 9.80 -6.78 5.04
CA ALA A 190 8.54 -7.11 4.36
C ALA A 190 7.65 -8.01 5.24
N LEU A 191 8.24 -9.05 5.85
CA LEU A 191 7.52 -9.96 6.75
C LEU A 191 7.08 -9.24 8.04
N ALA A 192 7.96 -8.46 8.66
CA ALA A 192 7.64 -7.67 9.86
C ALA A 192 6.49 -6.69 9.58
N TYR A 193 6.50 -6.02 8.43
CA TYR A 193 5.39 -5.17 8.02
C TYR A 193 4.10 -5.98 7.83
N TYR A 194 4.17 -7.10 7.11
CA TYR A 194 2.99 -7.90 6.81
C TYR A 194 2.32 -8.50 8.05
N PHE A 195 3.10 -8.97 9.03
CA PHE A 195 2.54 -9.58 10.25
C PHE A 195 2.25 -8.60 11.38
N ILE A 196 2.95 -7.46 11.43
CA ILE A 196 2.88 -6.51 12.56
C ILE A 196 2.59 -5.11 12.05
N GLY A 197 3.47 -4.58 11.18
CA GLY A 197 3.46 -3.17 10.77
C GLY A 197 2.12 -2.71 10.18
N ARG A 198 1.47 -3.52 9.34
CA ARG A 198 0.19 -3.13 8.70
C ARG A 198 -0.91 -2.84 9.72
N TYR A 199 -0.96 -3.59 10.82
CA TYR A 199 -1.96 -3.44 11.88
C TYR A 199 -1.66 -2.23 12.74
N PHE A 200 -0.38 -1.95 12.99
CA PHE A 200 0.06 -0.74 13.65
C PHE A 200 -0.33 0.51 12.85
N PHE A 201 0.00 0.55 11.55
CA PHE A 201 -0.35 1.68 10.69
C PHE A 201 -1.86 1.85 10.49
N ALA A 202 -2.65 0.76 10.57
CA ALA A 202 -4.11 0.84 10.53
C ALA A 202 -4.69 1.74 11.64
N LYS A 203 -3.99 1.91 12.77
CA LYS A 203 -4.39 2.76 13.89
C LYS A 203 -3.77 4.15 13.86
N SER A 204 -3.08 4.51 12.78
CA SER A 204 -2.48 5.84 12.63
C SER A 204 -3.42 6.88 12.02
N TYR A 205 -4.69 6.56 11.76
CA TYR A 205 -5.65 7.46 11.08
C TYR A 205 -6.76 7.94 12.01
N TYR A 206 -7.21 9.17 11.79
CA TYR A 206 -8.42 9.72 12.39
C TYR A 206 -9.09 10.74 11.46
N ALA A 207 -10.34 11.07 11.75
CA ALA A 207 -11.07 12.16 11.10
C ALA A 207 -11.08 13.41 11.99
N SER A 208 -10.57 14.53 11.47
CA SER A 208 -10.50 15.84 12.14
C SER A 208 -11.87 16.54 12.20
N ASP A 209 -11.92 17.75 12.74
CA ASP A 209 -13.14 18.56 12.82
C ASP A 209 -13.61 19.10 11.46
N GLN A 210 -12.81 18.90 10.41
CA GLN A 210 -13.19 19.18 9.03
C GLN A 210 -14.04 18.07 8.40
N CYS A 211 -14.30 16.97 9.12
CA CYS A 211 -15.11 15.87 8.63
C CYS A 211 -16.57 16.31 8.51
N ILE A 212 -17.14 16.20 7.32
CA ILE A 212 -18.56 16.51 7.04
C ILE A 212 -19.47 15.26 7.12
N HIS A 213 -18.97 14.15 7.67
CA HIS A 213 -19.73 12.90 7.87
C HIS A 213 -20.40 12.34 6.60
N CYS A 214 -19.80 12.54 5.43
CA CYS A 214 -20.35 12.07 4.15
C CYS A 214 -20.21 10.54 3.91
N ASP A 215 -19.51 9.84 4.79
CA ASP A 215 -19.24 8.39 4.75
C ASP A 215 -18.55 7.88 3.46
N LEU A 216 -18.02 8.77 2.61
CA LEU A 216 -17.34 8.37 1.36
C LEU A 216 -16.18 7.41 1.61
N CYS A 217 -15.35 7.69 2.62
CA CYS A 217 -14.23 6.83 2.99
C CYS A 217 -14.65 5.42 3.39
N ILE A 218 -15.82 5.27 4.02
CA ILE A 218 -16.39 3.98 4.43
C ILE A 218 -16.88 3.24 3.18
N LYS A 219 -17.66 3.92 2.33
CA LYS A 219 -18.26 3.36 1.12
C LYS A 219 -17.21 2.91 0.09
N GLU A 220 -16.15 3.68 -0.10
CA GLU A 220 -15.09 3.38 -1.08
C GLU A 220 -13.96 2.50 -0.53
N CYS A 221 -14.02 2.04 0.72
CA CYS A 221 -12.97 1.21 1.29
C CYS A 221 -12.99 -0.19 0.64
N PRO A 222 -11.95 -0.57 -0.12
CA PRO A 222 -11.95 -1.81 -0.90
C PRO A 222 -11.97 -3.07 -0.02
N VAL A 223 -11.53 -2.93 1.24
CA VAL A 223 -11.42 -4.02 2.22
C VAL A 223 -12.38 -3.85 3.40
N LYS A 224 -13.35 -2.93 3.30
CA LYS A 224 -14.34 -2.64 4.35
C LYS A 224 -13.70 -2.45 5.74
N ALA A 225 -12.58 -1.74 5.77
CA ALA A 225 -11.77 -1.57 6.97
C ALA A 225 -12.16 -0.37 7.83
N ILE A 226 -13.13 0.43 7.41
CA ILE A 226 -13.55 1.64 8.13
C ILE A 226 -14.98 1.44 8.60
N GLU A 227 -15.20 1.53 9.91
CA GLU A 227 -16.49 1.43 10.57
C GLU A 227 -16.96 2.80 11.04
N LYS A 228 -18.26 2.94 11.31
CA LYS A 228 -18.83 4.15 11.90
C LYS A 228 -19.02 3.94 13.39
N VAL A 229 -18.17 4.54 14.21
CA VAL A 229 -18.24 4.46 15.67
C VAL A 229 -18.62 5.84 16.19
N GLU A 230 -19.74 5.93 16.91
CA GLU A 230 -20.26 7.18 17.48
C GLU A 230 -20.33 8.32 16.44
N GLY A 231 -20.78 7.99 15.22
CA GLY A 231 -20.95 8.93 14.11
C GLY A 231 -19.66 9.30 13.35
N ARG A 232 -18.50 8.76 13.73
CA ARG A 232 -17.19 9.06 13.11
C ARG A 232 -16.56 7.83 12.43
N PRO A 233 -15.75 8.02 11.37
CA PRO A 233 -14.96 6.95 10.79
C PRO A 233 -13.91 6.40 11.77
N TYR A 234 -13.84 5.08 11.87
CA TYR A 234 -12.89 4.34 12.70
C TYR A 234 -12.20 3.26 11.88
N TRP A 235 -10.86 3.25 11.86
CA TRP A 235 -10.08 2.30 11.08
C TRP A 235 -9.83 1.03 11.88
N THR A 236 -10.32 -0.09 11.37
CA THR A 236 -10.11 -1.44 11.90
C THR A 236 -8.76 -2.00 11.45
N PHE A 237 -8.37 -3.14 12.02
CA PHE A 237 -7.16 -3.87 11.65
C PHE A 237 -7.21 -4.51 10.24
N ARG A 238 -8.33 -4.41 9.52
CA ARG A 238 -8.43 -4.81 8.11
C ARG A 238 -7.82 -3.80 7.14
N CYS A 239 -7.35 -2.64 7.62
CA CYS A 239 -6.82 -1.59 6.76
C CYS A 239 -5.53 -2.05 6.06
N GLU A 240 -5.51 -1.93 4.72
CA GLU A 240 -4.34 -2.26 3.90
C GLU A 240 -3.38 -1.07 3.71
N ASN A 241 -3.64 0.09 4.32
CA ASN A 241 -2.85 1.32 4.13
C ASN A 241 -2.73 1.77 2.65
N CYS A 242 -3.75 1.50 1.82
CA CYS A 242 -3.76 1.84 0.39
C CYS A 242 -3.88 3.35 0.07
N MET A 243 -4.06 4.19 1.09
CA MET A 243 -4.17 5.65 1.00
C MET A 243 -5.40 6.18 0.23
N ARG A 244 -6.31 5.32 -0.26
CA ARG A 244 -7.52 5.73 -1.01
C ARG A 244 -8.37 6.72 -0.23
N CYS A 245 -8.72 6.40 1.02
CA CYS A 245 -9.59 7.25 1.85
C CYS A 245 -9.00 8.64 2.09
N MET A 246 -7.71 8.74 2.42
CA MET A 246 -7.04 10.01 2.67
C MET A 246 -6.98 10.90 1.44
N ASN A 247 -6.80 10.31 0.25
CA ASN A 247 -6.68 11.06 -1.00
C ASN A 247 -8.02 11.40 -1.67
N ASN A 248 -9.10 10.70 -1.33
CA ASN A 248 -10.44 10.95 -1.85
C ASN A 248 -11.32 11.79 -0.91
N CYS A 249 -10.87 12.08 0.31
CA CYS A 249 -11.65 12.89 1.25
C CYS A 249 -11.86 14.31 0.69
N PRO A 250 -13.11 14.75 0.45
CA PRO A 250 -13.38 16.05 -0.20
C PRO A 250 -12.93 17.25 0.64
N THR A 251 -12.86 17.08 1.96
CA THR A 251 -12.42 18.12 2.89
C THR A 251 -11.05 17.87 3.48
N ASN A 252 -10.30 16.86 2.98
CA ASN A 252 -8.99 16.45 3.53
C ASN A 252 -8.99 16.10 5.03
N ALA A 253 -10.15 15.81 5.62
CA ALA A 253 -10.31 15.61 7.06
C ALA A 253 -9.65 14.35 7.63
N ILE A 254 -9.17 13.42 6.79
CA ILE A 254 -8.49 12.21 7.28
C ILE A 254 -7.00 12.51 7.45
N GLU A 255 -6.56 12.51 8.69
CA GLU A 255 -5.22 12.89 9.11
C GLU A 255 -4.55 11.76 9.89
N THR A 256 -3.26 11.92 10.18
CA THR A 256 -2.45 10.92 10.88
C THR A 256 -1.98 11.35 12.25
N THR A 257 -1.89 10.40 13.17
CA THR A 257 -1.59 10.61 14.59
C THR A 257 -0.11 10.88 14.89
N HIS A 258 0.59 11.69 14.08
CA HIS A 258 2.02 11.98 14.26
C HIS A 258 2.34 12.52 15.65
N GLY A 259 1.54 13.48 16.14
CA GLY A 259 1.65 14.03 17.49
C GLY A 259 1.58 12.97 18.59
N LEU A 260 0.60 12.07 18.50
CA LEU A 260 0.44 10.96 19.46
C LEU A 260 1.67 10.04 19.47
N TRP A 261 2.21 9.72 18.30
CA TRP A 261 3.42 8.91 18.19
C TRP A 261 4.62 9.59 18.87
N ILE A 262 4.81 10.89 18.65
CA ILE A 262 5.87 11.67 19.31
C ILE A 262 5.68 11.62 20.83
N ILE A 263 4.46 11.86 21.31
CA ILE A 263 4.15 11.80 22.75
C ILE A 263 4.48 10.43 23.33
N ILE A 264 4.05 9.34 22.69
CA ILE A 264 4.32 7.97 23.15
C ILE A 264 5.83 7.70 23.17
N LEU A 265 6.55 8.06 22.12
CA LEU A 265 7.99 7.83 22.00
C LEU A 265 8.78 8.60 23.07
N LEU A 266 8.32 9.79 23.48
CA LEU A 266 8.94 10.57 24.55
C LEU A 266 8.55 10.08 25.96
N LEU A 267 7.28 9.70 26.17
CA LEU A 267 6.79 9.25 27.48
C LEU A 267 7.29 7.86 27.86
N THR A 268 7.40 6.95 26.89
CA THR A 268 7.80 5.56 27.15
C THR A 268 9.13 5.44 27.91
N PRO A 269 10.25 6.06 27.47
CA PRO A 269 11.52 5.95 28.20
C PRO A 269 11.46 6.61 29.59
N VAL A 270 10.70 7.69 29.75
CA VAL A 270 10.53 8.37 31.05
C VAL A 270 9.80 7.46 32.03
N VAL A 271 8.63 6.94 31.65
CA VAL A 271 7.84 6.02 32.48
C VAL A 271 8.61 4.73 32.76
N CYS A 272 9.31 4.20 31.75
CA CYS A 272 10.16 3.02 31.91
C CYS A 272 11.26 3.26 32.95
N SER A 273 11.96 4.39 32.86
CA SER A 273 13.04 4.71 33.81
C SER A 273 12.51 4.87 35.24
N LEU A 274 11.38 5.56 35.42
CA LEU A 274 10.75 5.73 36.73
C LEU A 274 10.35 4.39 37.36
N LEU A 275 9.73 3.49 36.59
CA LEU A 275 9.33 2.18 37.09
C LEU A 275 10.52 1.24 37.32
N TYR A 276 11.49 1.26 36.40
CA TYR A 276 12.67 0.40 36.44
C TYR A 276 13.57 0.71 37.64
N TYR A 277 13.86 1.99 37.91
CA TYR A 277 14.73 2.37 39.03
C TYR A 277 13.97 2.64 40.33
N GLY A 278 12.69 3.04 40.26
CA GLY A 278 11.91 3.42 41.43
C GLY A 278 11.15 2.27 42.09
N ILE A 279 10.78 1.22 41.35
CA ILE A 279 9.93 0.14 41.84
C ILE A 279 10.61 -1.22 41.72
N LEU A 280 11.31 -1.47 40.61
CA LEU A 280 11.86 -2.81 40.35
C LEU A 280 13.05 -3.10 41.28
N PRO A 281 13.08 -4.27 41.95
CA PRO A 281 14.23 -4.68 42.77
C PRO A 281 15.52 -4.68 41.95
N THR A 282 16.64 -4.33 42.59
CA THR A 282 17.96 -4.27 41.95
C THR A 282 18.40 -5.60 41.35
N SER A 283 17.91 -6.73 41.87
CA SER A 283 18.14 -8.07 41.29
C SER A 283 17.61 -8.23 39.86
N LEU A 284 16.64 -7.41 39.45
CA LEU A 284 16.06 -7.41 38.12
C LEU A 284 16.64 -6.30 37.23
N HIS A 285 17.69 -5.60 37.66
CA HIS A 285 18.31 -4.53 36.87
C HIS A 285 19.28 -5.07 35.80
N HIS A 286 18.74 -5.79 34.82
CA HIS A 286 19.47 -6.27 33.65
C HIS A 286 18.75 -5.94 32.35
N GLY A 287 19.49 -5.95 31.23
CA GLY A 287 19.00 -5.46 29.94
C GLY A 287 17.71 -6.12 29.44
N LEU A 288 17.52 -7.42 29.70
CA LEU A 288 16.30 -8.14 29.30
C LEU A 288 15.06 -7.62 30.05
N ALA A 289 15.15 -7.44 31.37
CA ALA A 289 14.04 -6.89 32.16
C ALA A 289 13.69 -5.47 31.72
N HIS A 290 14.69 -4.61 31.46
CA HIS A 290 14.48 -3.28 30.92
C HIS A 290 13.76 -3.33 29.56
N PHE A 291 14.22 -4.19 28.65
CA PHE A 291 13.63 -4.36 27.32
C PHE A 291 12.16 -4.82 27.41
N ILE A 292 11.86 -5.82 28.25
CA ILE A 292 10.49 -6.32 28.44
C ILE A 292 9.60 -5.21 29.01
N LEU A 293 10.07 -4.53 30.05
CA LEU A 293 9.33 -3.44 30.70
C LEU A 293 9.05 -2.30 29.71
N PHE A 294 10.06 -1.87 28.95
CA PHE A 294 9.92 -0.82 27.94
C PHE A 294 8.85 -1.16 26.91
N ASN A 295 8.88 -2.37 26.34
CA ASN A 295 7.90 -2.80 25.34
C ASN A 295 6.49 -2.93 25.93
N PHE A 296 6.36 -3.41 27.17
CA PHE A 296 5.08 -3.48 27.86
C PHE A 296 4.48 -2.07 28.06
N ILE A 297 5.28 -1.13 28.55
CA ILE A 297 4.87 0.27 28.74
C ILE A 297 4.51 0.91 27.40
N PHE A 298 5.31 0.69 26.36
CA PHE A 298 5.03 1.20 25.02
C PHE A 298 3.65 0.74 24.51
N LEU A 299 3.36 -0.56 24.59
CA LEU A 299 2.07 -1.12 24.17
C LEU A 299 0.89 -0.62 25.03
N ALA A 300 1.09 -0.50 26.34
CA ALA A 300 0.09 0.04 27.26
C ALA A 300 -0.23 1.51 26.94
N LEU A 301 0.80 2.34 26.75
CA LEU A 301 0.66 3.75 26.39
C LEU A 301 -0.01 3.94 25.02
N ILE A 302 0.36 3.14 24.01
CA ILE A 302 -0.32 3.15 22.71
C ILE A 302 -1.82 2.92 22.89
N THR A 303 -2.18 1.85 23.59
CA THR A 303 -3.58 1.44 23.74
C THR A 303 -4.38 2.50 24.49
N LEU A 304 -3.83 3.00 25.61
CA LEU A 304 -4.47 3.99 26.46
C LEU A 304 -4.59 5.35 25.75
N LEU A 305 -3.49 5.90 25.26
CA LEU A 305 -3.45 7.24 24.68
C LEU A 305 -4.19 7.30 23.34
N TYR A 306 -4.18 6.22 22.55
CA TYR A 306 -5.03 6.13 21.36
C TYR A 306 -6.51 6.25 21.71
N ARG A 307 -6.98 5.52 22.74
CA ARG A 307 -8.38 5.57 23.19
C ARG A 307 -8.74 6.96 23.72
N ILE A 308 -7.86 7.58 24.51
CA ILE A 308 -8.02 8.95 24.99
C ILE A 308 -8.13 9.92 23.81
N GLN A 309 -7.26 9.81 22.81
CA GLN A 309 -7.32 10.66 21.62
C GLN A 309 -8.65 10.50 20.87
N GLN A 310 -9.14 9.26 20.68
CA GLN A 310 -10.44 9.03 20.02
C GLN A 310 -11.59 9.70 20.77
N MET A 311 -11.57 9.68 22.11
CA MET A 311 -12.54 10.40 22.93
C MET A 311 -12.38 11.93 22.80
N ALA A 312 -11.15 12.42 22.82
CA ALA A 312 -10.83 13.85 22.71
C ALA A 312 -11.26 14.44 21.36
N LEU A 313 -11.17 13.67 20.27
CA LEU A 313 -11.62 14.09 18.93
C LEU A 313 -13.10 14.48 18.88
N LYS A 314 -13.93 14.02 19.83
CA LYS A 314 -15.34 14.44 19.96
C LYS A 314 -15.47 15.94 20.25
N ASN A 315 -14.53 16.50 21.00
CA ASN A 315 -14.49 17.92 21.29
C ASN A 315 -13.79 18.67 20.14
N LYS A 316 -14.44 19.70 19.61
CA LYS A 316 -13.95 20.48 18.47
C LYS A 316 -12.60 21.17 18.75
N ILE A 317 -12.38 21.69 19.95
CA ILE A 317 -11.14 22.36 20.33
C ILE A 317 -10.00 21.35 20.41
N CYS A 318 -10.22 20.23 21.12
CA CYS A 318 -9.24 19.15 21.19
C CYS A 318 -8.90 18.59 19.80
N SER A 319 -9.92 18.40 18.95
CA SER A 319 -9.73 17.92 17.57
C SER A 319 -8.83 18.85 16.75
N LYS A 320 -8.97 20.17 16.89
CA LYS A 320 -8.10 21.15 16.21
C LYS A 320 -6.66 21.05 16.68
N ILE A 321 -6.46 20.95 18.01
CA ILE A 321 -5.12 20.82 18.60
C ILE A 321 -4.45 19.54 18.09
N ILE A 322 -5.15 18.40 18.11
CA ILE A 322 -4.65 17.13 17.57
C ILE A 322 -4.27 17.29 16.09
N SER A 323 -5.10 17.99 15.32
CA SER A 323 -4.85 18.25 13.89
C SER A 323 -3.59 19.07 13.65
N TRP A 324 -3.32 20.10 14.47
CA TRP A 324 -2.07 20.86 14.39
C TRP A 324 -0.82 20.02 14.68
N MET A 325 -0.95 18.92 15.41
CA MET A 325 0.15 17.98 15.64
C MET A 325 0.29 16.93 14.54
N SER A 326 -0.59 16.94 13.53
CA SER A 326 -0.50 16.07 12.36
C SER A 326 0.24 16.77 11.23
N LEU A 327 1.28 16.12 10.69
CA LEU A 327 1.98 16.67 9.52
C LEU A 327 1.05 16.71 8.29
N THR A 328 0.09 15.78 8.21
CA THR A 328 -0.90 15.70 7.11
C THR A 328 -1.96 16.79 7.13
N HIS A 329 -2.08 17.56 8.22
CA HIS A 329 -2.98 18.70 8.30
C HIS A 329 -2.54 19.86 7.40
N TYR A 330 -1.23 20.02 7.21
CA TYR A 330 -0.68 21.18 6.54
C TYR A 330 -0.74 21.05 5.01
N LYS A 331 -1.10 22.15 4.33
CA LYS A 331 -1.25 22.20 2.86
C LYS A 331 0.00 21.73 2.11
N PHE A 332 1.21 22.03 2.63
CA PHE A 332 2.46 21.62 1.98
C PHE A 332 2.66 20.11 1.96
N TRP A 333 2.01 19.38 2.87
CA TRP A 333 2.06 17.92 2.89
C TRP A 333 1.35 17.32 1.69
N GLY A 334 0.25 17.96 1.27
CA GLY A 334 -0.46 17.65 0.04
C GLY A 334 -1.16 16.28 0.04
N ARG A 335 -1.89 16.05 -1.05
CA ARG A 335 -2.53 14.77 -1.38
C ARG A 335 -2.10 14.35 -2.78
N TYR A 336 -2.19 13.05 -3.05
CA TYR A 336 -1.85 12.47 -4.33
C TYR A 336 -2.96 11.55 -4.85
N LYS A 337 -3.46 11.87 -6.04
CA LYS A 337 -4.31 10.98 -6.82
C LYS A 337 -3.84 11.00 -8.26
N CYS A 338 -3.43 9.84 -8.76
CA CYS A 338 -3.18 9.64 -10.18
C CYS A 338 -4.54 9.71 -10.88
N LYS A 339 -4.69 10.66 -11.80
CA LYS A 339 -5.94 10.87 -12.53
C LYS A 339 -6.20 9.75 -13.53
#